data_AF-A0A524G4S2-F1
#
_entry.id   AF-A0A524G4S2-F1
#
_cell.length_a   1.000
_cell.length_b   1.000
_cell.length_c   1.000
_cell.angle_alpha   90.00
_cell.angle_beta   90.00
_cell.angle_gamma   90.00
#
_symmetry.space_group_name_H-M   'P 1'
#
loop_
_entity.id
_entity.type
_entity.pdbx_description
1 polymer ?
#
loop_
_entity_poly.entity_id
_entity_poly.type
_entity_poly.pdbx_seq_one_letter_code
_entity_poly.pdbx_strand_id
1 'polypeptide(L)'
;MSSQWTKRMLIGLSFMLLTWGIIGVALSSSGYGGLNLVAQDIPTEATHNLATLDIGHSMKTTGMCTINITVDAIAWSGIGTLSMLNSWMSQSLDLGFVALIIGTISLERTKDKRVLKLRDRIADEVSANPGVHLRELHRTIGCAMGALQYHLKNLENDGQVVSLRAGNVRHIFPPGYSTEDRVLLLTALARNPTVGSILTECLKNGQTTQAEISRDLDVDKSLISYYTSSLLKADILRSIKVFGREKPVVLTDWARTALTCSDILV
;
A
#
# COMPACT_ATOMS: atom_id res chain seq x y z
N MET A 1 3.70 25.56 2.43
CA MET A 1 3.15 26.08 1.15
C MET A 1 2.55 24.93 0.37
N SER A 2 1.29 25.03 -0.04
CA SER A 2 0.43 23.88 -0.37
C SER A 2 0.84 23.19 -1.70
N SER A 3 1.13 21.89 -1.61
CA SER A 3 1.40 20.99 -2.77
C SER A 3 0.33 21.02 -3.86
N GLN A 4 -0.87 21.48 -3.53
CA GLN A 4 -1.98 21.67 -4.46
C GLN A 4 -1.71 22.82 -5.45
N TRP A 5 -1.02 23.89 -5.01
CA TRP A 5 -0.76 25.07 -5.83
C TRP A 5 0.35 24.81 -6.86
N THR A 6 1.40 24.08 -6.47
CA THR A 6 2.48 23.68 -7.37
C THR A 6 1.99 22.73 -8.47
N LYS A 7 1.09 21.79 -8.13
CA LYS A 7 0.46 20.90 -9.11
C LYS A 7 -0.39 21.66 -10.13
N ARG A 8 -1.16 22.66 -9.68
CA ARG A 8 -1.98 23.50 -10.57
C ARG A 8 -1.14 24.38 -11.49
N MET A 9 -0.04 24.94 -10.99
CA MET A 9 0.92 25.70 -11.79
C MET A 9 1.61 24.84 -12.86
N LEU A 10 1.99 23.60 -12.51
CA LEU A 10 2.65 22.70 -13.46
C LEU A 10 1.73 22.32 -14.63
N ILE A 11 0.44 22.08 -14.35
CA ILE A 11 -0.57 21.76 -15.37
C ILE A 11 -0.81 22.97 -16.28
N GLY A 12 -0.91 24.17 -15.73
CA GLY A 12 -1.08 25.41 -16.51
C GLY A 12 0.11 25.69 -17.43
N LEU A 13 1.34 25.51 -16.94
CA LEU A 13 2.57 25.69 -17.73
C LEU A 13 2.65 24.69 -18.89
N SER A 14 2.27 23.44 -18.66
CA SER A 14 2.23 22.40 -19.69
C SER A 14 1.25 22.73 -20.81
N PHE A 15 0.07 23.27 -20.47
CA PHE A 15 -0.94 23.67 -21.47
C PHE A 15 -0.46 24.86 -22.31
N MET A 16 0.22 25.82 -21.68
CA MET A 16 0.74 27.01 -22.36
C MET A 16 1.86 26.68 -23.37
N LEU A 17 2.73 25.71 -23.03
CA LEU A 17 3.78 25.26 -23.95
C LEU A 17 3.21 24.49 -25.15
N LEU A 18 2.12 23.74 -24.93
CA LEU A 18 1.46 22.96 -25.98
C LEU A 18 0.74 23.86 -26.99
N THR A 19 0.07 24.92 -26.53
CA THR A 19 -0.57 25.89 -27.42
C THR A 19 0.44 26.73 -28.21
N TRP A 20 1.57 27.09 -27.59
CA TRP A 20 2.64 27.82 -28.29
C TRP A 20 3.32 26.98 -29.38
N GLY A 21 3.47 25.67 -29.15
CA GLY A 21 4.00 24.74 -30.16
C GLY A 21 3.12 24.63 -31.40
N ILE A 22 1.79 24.60 -31.24
CA ILE A 22 0.84 24.50 -32.35
C ILE A 22 0.86 25.78 -33.21
N ILE A 23 0.97 26.95 -32.58
CA ILE A 23 1.06 28.26 -33.28
C ILE A 23 2.34 28.37 -34.11
N GLY A 24 3.46 27.84 -33.62
CA GLY A 24 4.72 27.81 -34.38
C GLY A 24 4.63 26.99 -35.66
N VAL A 25 3.93 25.85 -35.63
CA VAL A 25 3.72 24.98 -36.80
C VAL A 25 2.74 25.61 -37.80
N ALA A 26 1.70 26.30 -37.31
CA ALA A 26 0.74 26.98 -38.18
C ALA A 26 1.41 28.11 -39.00
N LEU A 27 2.31 28.88 -38.39
CA LEU A 27 3.04 29.98 -39.05
C LEU A 27 4.07 29.49 -40.08
N SER A 28 4.56 28.25 -39.98
CA SER A 28 5.48 27.69 -40.99
C SER A 28 4.76 27.15 -42.23
N SER A 29 3.41 27.13 -42.24
CA SER A 29 2.61 26.52 -43.32
C SER A 29 2.07 27.51 -44.35
N SER A 30 2.18 28.83 -44.11
CA SER A 30 1.79 29.86 -45.09
C SER A 30 2.96 30.20 -46.02
N GLY A 31 3.22 29.31 -46.97
CA GLY A 31 4.16 29.55 -48.08
C GLY A 31 3.59 30.58 -49.06
N TYR A 32 4.30 31.70 -49.22
CA TYR A 32 4.10 32.62 -50.34
C TYR A 32 4.71 32.05 -51.62
N GLY A 33 4.06 32.39 -52.74
CA GLY A 33 4.20 31.83 -54.08
C GLY A 33 5.61 31.77 -54.65
N GLY A 34 5.78 30.79 -55.55
CA GLY A 34 7.07 30.38 -56.09
C GLY A 34 7.75 31.38 -57.02
N LEU A 35 9.05 31.16 -57.18
CA LEU A 35 9.84 31.60 -58.31
C LEU A 35 10.77 30.45 -58.73
N ASN A 36 10.59 30.02 -59.98
CA ASN A 36 11.55 29.20 -60.71
C ASN A 36 12.88 29.96 -60.79
N LEU A 37 13.96 29.37 -60.31
CA LEU A 37 15.31 29.80 -60.64
C LEU A 37 16.09 28.62 -61.21
N VAL A 38 16.22 28.73 -62.53
CA VAL A 38 17.13 28.06 -63.45
C VAL A 38 18.44 27.64 -62.77
N ALA A 39 18.73 26.34 -62.83
CA ALA A 39 20.06 25.82 -62.55
C ALA A 39 21.02 26.33 -63.63
N GLN A 40 22.07 27.05 -63.21
CA GLN A 40 23.15 27.49 -64.08
C GLN A 40 24.37 26.64 -63.76
N ASP A 41 24.69 25.73 -64.67
CA ASP A 41 25.88 24.87 -64.64
C ASP A 41 27.15 25.74 -64.64
N ILE A 42 28.05 25.53 -63.68
CA ILE A 42 29.41 26.10 -63.70
C ILE A 42 30.38 24.96 -64.03
N PRO A 43 31.15 25.04 -65.12
CA PRO A 43 32.13 24.02 -65.46
C PRO A 43 33.35 24.09 -64.55
N THR A 44 33.80 22.91 -64.17
CA THR A 44 35.06 22.60 -63.51
C THR A 44 36.25 22.90 -64.41
N GLU A 45 37.23 23.68 -63.94
CA GLU A 45 38.64 23.42 -64.24
C GLU A 45 39.60 24.08 -63.23
N ALA A 46 40.36 23.19 -62.57
CA ALA A 46 41.68 23.29 -61.97
C ALA A 46 42.16 24.63 -61.35
N THR A 47 42.55 24.58 -60.08
CA THR A 47 43.97 24.46 -59.72
C THR A 47 44.14 24.24 -58.21
N HIS A 48 45.13 23.42 -57.87
CA HIS A 48 45.63 23.20 -56.53
C HIS A 48 45.84 24.52 -55.77
N ASN A 49 45.43 24.52 -54.50
CA ASN A 49 46.12 25.05 -53.32
C ASN A 49 45.18 25.83 -52.38
N LEU A 50 45.21 25.38 -51.12
CA LEU A 50 44.83 26.10 -49.90
C LEU A 50 43.33 26.15 -49.56
N ALA A 51 42.93 25.19 -48.73
CA ALA A 51 41.91 25.43 -47.72
C ALA A 51 42.35 26.64 -46.88
N THR A 52 41.61 27.74 -46.96
CA THR A 52 41.72 28.84 -46.00
C THR A 52 40.33 29.23 -45.53
N LEU A 53 40.13 29.01 -44.24
CA LEU A 53 38.97 29.42 -43.47
C LEU A 53 39.37 30.76 -42.85
N ASP A 54 38.94 31.88 -43.45
CA ASP A 54 39.26 33.22 -42.93
C ASP A 54 38.07 33.79 -42.18
N ILE A 55 38.12 33.64 -40.85
CA ILE A 55 37.28 34.37 -39.90
C ILE A 55 38.15 35.51 -39.37
N GLY A 56 37.79 36.74 -39.71
CA GLY A 56 38.18 37.92 -38.93
C GLY A 56 38.89 39.03 -39.71
N HIS A 57 38.10 40.03 -40.10
CA HIS A 57 38.47 41.45 -40.26
C HIS A 57 39.83 41.78 -40.92
N SER A 58 39.83 42.07 -42.23
CA SER A 58 40.82 42.99 -42.80
C SER A 58 40.15 44.21 -43.43
N MET A 59 40.25 45.34 -42.71
CA MET A 59 40.00 46.67 -43.28
C MET A 59 41.12 46.98 -44.26
N LYS A 60 40.78 47.16 -45.54
CA LYS A 60 41.63 47.88 -46.49
C LYS A 60 40.93 49.17 -46.89
N THR A 61 41.43 50.26 -46.34
CA THR A 61 41.10 51.63 -46.74
C THR A 61 41.91 51.99 -47.98
N THR A 62 41.23 52.29 -49.09
CA THR A 62 41.80 53.00 -50.25
C THR A 62 40.67 53.82 -50.86
N GLY A 63 40.97 55.06 -51.26
CA GLY A 63 40.05 56.19 -51.33
C GLY A 63 38.92 56.17 -52.37
N MET A 64 38.03 57.14 -52.15
CA MET A 64 36.77 57.51 -52.80
C MET A 64 35.59 56.54 -52.54
N CYS A 65 34.75 56.96 -51.59
CA CYS A 65 33.68 56.18 -50.99
C CYS A 65 32.45 56.09 -51.90
N THR A 66 32.24 54.92 -52.50
CA THR A 66 30.90 54.36 -52.73
C THR A 66 30.85 53.01 -52.03
N ILE A 67 30.14 52.96 -50.90
CA ILE A 67 29.85 51.70 -50.20
C ILE A 67 28.73 51.01 -51.00
N ASN A 68 29.08 50.22 -52.01
CA ASN A 68 28.14 49.26 -52.57
C ASN A 68 28.00 48.12 -51.57
N ILE A 69 27.02 48.24 -50.67
CA ILE A 69 26.53 47.11 -49.90
C ILE A 69 25.66 46.29 -50.86
N THR A 70 26.28 45.34 -51.56
CA THR A 70 25.52 44.23 -52.13
C THR A 70 25.11 43.36 -50.95
N VAL A 71 23.91 43.61 -50.43
CA VAL A 71 23.20 42.64 -49.60
C VAL A 71 22.76 41.54 -50.57
N ASP A 72 23.73 40.70 -50.97
CA ASP A 72 23.39 39.39 -51.49
C ASP A 72 22.53 38.76 -50.42
N ALA A 73 21.29 38.51 -50.81
CA ALA A 73 20.23 37.99 -49.96
C ALA A 73 20.88 37.03 -48.97
N ILE A 74 20.77 37.35 -47.68
CA ILE A 74 21.03 36.37 -46.63
C ILE A 74 20.12 35.22 -46.99
N ALA A 75 20.69 34.22 -47.66
CA ALA A 75 20.00 32.99 -47.92
C ALA A 75 19.71 32.47 -46.53
N TRP A 76 18.44 32.57 -46.12
CA TRP A 76 17.88 31.79 -45.02
C TRP A 76 17.90 30.29 -45.34
N SER A 77 18.89 29.81 -46.11
CA SER A 77 19.27 28.42 -46.15
C SER A 77 20.01 28.10 -44.85
N GLY A 78 19.23 27.82 -43.81
CA GLY A 78 19.63 26.92 -42.73
C GLY A 78 20.76 27.39 -41.84
N ILE A 79 20.65 28.57 -41.21
CA ILE A 79 21.38 28.83 -39.96
C ILE A 79 20.76 27.92 -38.89
N GLY A 80 21.31 26.72 -38.71
CA GLY A 80 21.36 25.90 -37.48
C GLY A 80 20.10 25.63 -36.63
N THR A 81 18.96 26.26 -36.87
CA THR A 81 17.81 26.25 -35.96
C THR A 81 16.99 24.99 -36.16
N LEU A 82 16.83 24.49 -37.38
CA LEU A 82 16.02 23.30 -37.67
C LEU A 82 16.67 21.98 -37.20
N SER A 83 17.99 21.80 -37.38
CA SER A 83 18.68 20.60 -36.88
C SER A 83 18.83 20.61 -35.35
N MET A 84 19.08 21.79 -34.75
CA MET A 84 19.10 21.92 -33.29
C MET A 84 17.71 21.77 -32.66
N LEU A 85 16.65 22.39 -33.22
CA LEU A 85 15.28 22.21 -32.73
C LEU A 85 14.80 20.77 -32.85
N ASN A 86 15.09 20.08 -33.95
CA ASN A 86 14.67 18.69 -34.11
C ASN A 86 15.32 17.78 -33.04
N SER A 87 16.61 17.99 -32.76
CA SER A 87 17.34 17.24 -31.72
C SER A 87 16.89 17.57 -30.28
N TRP A 88 16.56 18.83 -29.99
CA TRP A 88 16.05 19.25 -28.68
C TRP A 88 14.60 18.85 -28.45
N MET A 89 13.78 18.87 -29.51
CA MET A 89 12.38 18.48 -29.44
C MET A 89 12.24 16.97 -29.21
N SER A 90 13.08 16.13 -29.81
CA SER A 90 13.10 14.68 -29.51
C SER A 90 13.58 14.38 -28.08
N GLN A 91 14.61 15.07 -27.58
CA GLN A 91 15.10 14.90 -26.19
C GLN A 91 14.07 15.36 -25.14
N SER A 92 13.26 16.38 -25.45
CA SER A 92 12.23 16.88 -24.53
C SER A 92 11.08 15.88 -24.32
N LEU A 93 10.72 15.13 -25.35
CA LEU A 93 9.73 14.07 -25.26
C LEU A 93 10.23 12.93 -24.36
N ASP A 94 11.51 12.55 -24.48
CA ASP A 94 12.10 11.50 -23.65
C ASP A 94 12.06 11.83 -22.15
N LEU A 95 12.37 13.07 -21.75
CA LEU A 95 12.24 13.47 -20.34
C LEU A 95 10.79 13.45 -19.84
N GLY A 96 9.83 13.81 -20.70
CA GLY A 96 8.40 13.73 -20.38
C GLY A 96 7.92 12.30 -20.18
N PHE A 97 8.34 11.38 -21.06
CA PHE A 97 8.05 9.95 -20.93
C PHE A 97 8.76 9.33 -19.72
N VAL A 98 10.01 9.68 -19.44
CA VAL A 98 10.74 9.24 -18.25
C VAL A 98 10.06 9.75 -16.98
N ALA A 99 9.61 11.01 -16.94
CA ALA A 99 8.86 11.55 -15.81
C ALA A 99 7.49 10.89 -15.64
N LEU A 100 6.81 10.51 -16.73
CA LEU A 100 5.56 9.75 -16.70
C LEU A 100 5.81 8.34 -16.13
N ILE A 101 6.84 7.64 -16.60
CA ILE A 101 7.23 6.30 -16.14
C ILE A 101 7.65 6.34 -14.66
N ILE A 102 8.45 7.32 -14.25
CA ILE A 102 8.84 7.52 -12.85
C ILE A 102 7.62 7.87 -11.99
N GLY A 103 6.72 8.71 -12.52
CA GLY A 103 5.50 9.12 -11.85
C GLY A 103 4.51 7.97 -11.61
N THR A 104 4.32 7.10 -12.60
CA THR A 104 3.46 5.91 -12.48
C THR A 104 4.04 4.89 -11.51
N ILE A 105 5.35 4.62 -11.57
CA ILE A 105 6.03 3.71 -10.63
C ILE A 105 6.01 4.27 -9.19
N SER A 106 6.10 5.60 -9.02
CA SER A 106 6.12 6.22 -7.68
C SER A 106 4.79 6.12 -6.92
N LEU A 107 3.66 5.91 -7.59
CA LEU A 107 2.35 5.87 -6.93
C LEU A 107 2.08 4.54 -6.21
N GLU A 108 2.71 3.45 -6.66
CA GLU A 108 2.47 2.09 -6.15
C GLU A 108 3.02 1.90 -4.73
N ARG A 109 4.14 2.57 -4.41
CA ARG A 109 4.84 2.42 -3.12
C ARG A 109 4.05 2.89 -1.90
N THR A 110 3.07 3.77 -2.08
CA THR A 110 2.27 4.30 -0.96
C THR A 110 1.19 3.34 -0.48
N LYS A 111 0.69 2.47 -1.36
CA LYS A 111 -0.35 1.48 -1.04
C LYS A 111 0.23 0.35 -0.20
N ASP A 112 1.39 -0.16 -0.60
CA ASP A 112 2.06 -1.24 0.12
C ASP A 112 2.46 -0.83 1.53
N LYS A 113 2.96 0.40 1.71
CA LYS A 113 3.25 0.94 3.05
C LYS A 113 2.01 1.02 3.95
N ARG A 114 0.83 1.35 3.41
CA ARG A 114 -0.41 1.36 4.21
C ARG A 114 -0.89 -0.05 4.55
N VAL A 115 -0.74 -0.99 3.61
CA VAL A 115 -1.06 -2.41 3.83
C VAL A 115 -0.16 -3.02 4.89
N LEU A 116 1.16 -2.80 4.80
CA LEU A 116 2.13 -3.27 5.80
C LEU A 116 1.78 -2.72 7.19
N LYS A 117 1.58 -1.41 7.30
CA LYS A 117 1.13 -0.78 8.56
C LYS A 117 -0.17 -1.36 9.12
N LEU A 118 -1.10 -1.79 8.26
CA LEU A 118 -2.34 -2.43 8.71
C LEU A 118 -2.10 -3.85 9.22
N ARG A 119 -1.25 -4.63 8.54
CA ARG A 119 -0.87 -5.98 8.97
C ARG A 119 -0.12 -5.95 10.30
N ASP A 120 0.80 -4.99 10.46
CA ASP A 120 1.54 -4.77 11.71
C ASP A 120 0.56 -4.47 12.85
N ARG A 121 -0.35 -3.51 12.66
CA ARG A 121 -1.40 -3.19 13.65
C ARG A 121 -2.28 -4.39 14.01
N ILE A 122 -2.62 -5.24 13.04
CA ILE A 122 -3.40 -6.45 13.30
C ILE A 122 -2.59 -7.44 14.15
N ALA A 123 -1.31 -7.65 13.82
CA ALA A 123 -0.44 -8.56 14.56
C ALA A 123 -0.19 -8.06 15.99
N ASP A 124 0.03 -6.75 16.16
CA ASP A 124 0.18 -6.11 17.47
C ASP A 124 -1.07 -6.30 18.33
N GLU A 125 -2.25 -6.04 17.76
CA GLU A 125 -3.53 -6.18 18.46
C GLU A 125 -3.81 -7.64 18.85
N VAL A 126 -3.54 -8.58 17.95
CA VAL A 126 -3.70 -10.03 18.23
C VAL A 126 -2.71 -10.51 19.29
N SER A 127 -1.49 -9.96 19.31
CA SER A 127 -0.47 -10.31 20.29
C SER A 127 -0.80 -9.74 21.67
N ALA A 128 -1.34 -8.53 21.73
CA ALA A 128 -1.82 -7.92 22.97
C ALA A 128 -3.06 -8.65 23.53
N ASN A 129 -3.93 -9.12 22.64
CA ASN A 129 -5.22 -9.71 22.97
C ASN A 129 -5.40 -11.11 22.34
N PRO A 130 -4.74 -12.16 22.85
CA PRO A 130 -4.90 -13.52 22.34
C PRO A 130 -6.36 -13.99 22.35
N GLY A 131 -6.79 -14.67 21.29
CA GLY A 131 -8.15 -15.19 21.15
C GLY A 131 -9.20 -14.15 20.81
N VAL A 132 -8.80 -12.94 20.38
CA VAL A 132 -9.72 -11.86 20.01
C VAL A 132 -10.73 -12.29 18.94
N HIS A 133 -11.98 -11.86 19.09
CA HIS A 133 -13.01 -12.13 18.10
C HIS A 133 -12.76 -11.32 16.82
N LEU A 134 -13.03 -11.91 15.65
CA LEU A 134 -12.93 -11.19 14.38
C LEU A 134 -13.72 -9.87 14.36
N ARG A 135 -14.91 -9.84 14.96
CA ARG A 135 -15.75 -8.63 15.03
C ARG A 135 -15.21 -7.59 16.01
N GLU A 136 -14.56 -8.03 17.08
CA GLU A 136 -13.92 -7.17 18.08
C GLU A 136 -12.67 -6.54 17.48
N LEU A 137 -11.82 -7.36 16.85
CA LEU A 137 -10.65 -6.89 16.10
C LEU A 137 -11.02 -5.86 15.01
N HIS A 138 -12.13 -6.09 14.29
CA HIS A 138 -12.65 -5.12 13.32
C HIS A 138 -13.00 -3.77 13.96
N ARG A 139 -13.63 -3.77 15.14
CA ARG A 139 -13.99 -2.55 15.87
C ARG A 139 -12.75 -1.80 16.35
N THR A 140 -11.73 -2.52 16.84
CA THR A 140 -10.49 -1.91 17.34
C THR A 140 -9.62 -1.35 16.22
N ILE A 141 -9.44 -2.09 15.13
CA ILE A 141 -8.57 -1.68 14.02
C ILE A 141 -9.22 -0.57 13.17
N GLY A 142 -10.55 -0.59 13.03
CA GLY A 142 -11.34 0.41 12.30
C GLY A 142 -11.19 0.34 10.77
N CYS A 143 -10.79 -0.82 10.22
CA CYS A 143 -10.70 -1.04 8.78
C CYS A 143 -11.95 -1.74 8.23
N ALA A 144 -12.15 -1.72 6.90
CA ALA A 144 -13.27 -2.42 6.28
C ALA A 144 -13.20 -3.94 6.51
N MET A 145 -14.33 -4.58 6.83
CA MET A 145 -14.40 -6.02 7.12
C MET A 145 -13.78 -6.90 6.04
N GLY A 146 -14.04 -6.60 4.76
CA GLY A 146 -13.44 -7.35 3.64
C GLY A 146 -11.91 -7.22 3.60
N ALA A 147 -11.38 -6.04 3.89
CA ALA A 147 -9.93 -5.82 3.98
C ALA A 147 -9.32 -6.56 5.18
N LEU A 148 -9.98 -6.55 6.35
CA LEU A 148 -9.53 -7.30 7.52
C LEU A 148 -9.45 -8.80 7.23
N GLN A 149 -10.51 -9.37 6.63
CA GLN A 149 -10.54 -10.79 6.28
C GLN A 149 -9.46 -11.15 5.27
N TYR A 150 -9.26 -10.31 4.25
CA TYR A 150 -8.18 -10.48 3.28
C TYR A 150 -6.81 -10.48 3.95
N HIS A 151 -6.52 -9.48 4.79
CA HIS A 151 -5.23 -9.39 5.47
C HIS A 151 -5.02 -10.51 6.49
N LEU A 152 -6.05 -10.91 7.23
CA LEU A 152 -5.98 -12.06 8.13
C LEU A 152 -5.72 -13.36 7.39
N LYS A 153 -6.35 -13.57 6.23
CA LYS A 153 -6.09 -14.75 5.41
C LYS A 153 -4.63 -14.79 4.95
N ASN A 154 -4.09 -13.65 4.52
CA ASN A 154 -2.68 -13.57 4.14
C ASN A 154 -1.75 -13.78 5.34
N LEU A 155 -2.06 -13.21 6.51
CA LEU A 155 -1.29 -13.44 7.74
C LEU A 155 -1.34 -14.90 8.19
N GLU A 156 -2.48 -15.57 8.03
CA GLU A 156 -2.65 -16.99 8.36
C GLU A 156 -1.85 -17.88 7.40
N ASN A 157 -1.87 -17.58 6.10
CA ASN A 157 -1.04 -18.26 5.10
C ASN A 157 0.47 -18.08 5.38
N ASP A 158 0.87 -16.90 5.86
CA ASP A 158 2.25 -16.58 6.21
C ASP A 158 2.65 -17.13 7.60
N GLY A 159 1.75 -17.85 8.29
CA GLY A 159 1.99 -18.40 9.63
C GLY A 159 2.15 -17.35 10.73
N GLN A 160 1.74 -16.10 10.49
CA GLN A 160 1.83 -14.98 11.41
C GLN A 160 0.64 -14.90 12.38
N VAL A 161 -0.48 -15.57 12.08
CA VAL A 161 -1.63 -15.68 12.97
C VAL A 161 -2.25 -17.07 12.84
N VAL A 162 -2.88 -17.54 13.91
CA VAL A 162 -3.66 -18.78 13.92
C VAL A 162 -5.12 -18.44 14.15
N SER A 163 -6.04 -19.09 13.42
CA SER A 163 -7.47 -18.90 13.65
C SER A 163 -8.15 -20.16 14.14
N LEU A 164 -9.03 -19.99 15.12
CA LEU A 164 -9.85 -21.06 15.67
C LEU A 164 -11.32 -20.67 15.57
N ARG A 165 -12.17 -21.62 15.16
CA ARG A 165 -13.61 -21.43 15.17
C ARG A 165 -14.23 -22.12 16.37
N ALA A 166 -14.78 -21.33 17.29
CA ALA A 166 -15.56 -21.83 18.41
C ALA A 166 -17.04 -21.49 18.16
N GLY A 167 -17.83 -22.50 17.78
CA GLY A 167 -19.23 -22.31 17.40
C GLY A 167 -19.39 -21.40 16.18
N ASN A 168 -20.08 -20.26 16.36
CA ASN A 168 -20.35 -19.30 15.30
C ASN A 168 -19.37 -18.10 15.28
N VAL A 169 -18.32 -18.16 16.09
CA VAL A 169 -17.35 -17.07 16.23
C VAL A 169 -15.96 -17.56 15.83
N ARG A 170 -15.23 -16.69 15.13
CA ARG A 170 -13.82 -16.89 14.77
C ARG A 170 -12.94 -16.10 15.72
N HIS A 171 -12.06 -16.81 16.40
CA HIS A 171 -11.05 -16.30 17.30
C HIS A 171 -9.69 -16.31 16.59
N ILE A 172 -8.87 -15.31 16.89
CA ILE A 172 -7.57 -15.11 16.25
C ILE A 172 -6.51 -15.09 17.35
N PHE A 173 -5.42 -15.81 17.13
CA PHE A 173 -4.34 -16.02 18.09
C PHE A 173 -3.00 -15.64 17.48
N PRO A 174 -2.06 -15.18 18.32
CA PRO A 174 -0.69 -14.94 17.87
C PRO A 174 -0.02 -16.27 17.52
N PRO A 175 1.03 -16.22 16.68
CA PRO A 175 1.71 -17.42 16.23
C PRO A 175 2.44 -18.05 17.42
N GLY A 176 2.33 -19.36 17.58
CA GLY A 176 2.99 -20.08 18.68
C GLY A 176 2.36 -19.89 20.07
N TYR A 177 1.16 -19.30 20.18
CA TYR A 177 0.47 -19.16 21.48
C TYR A 177 0.30 -20.52 22.19
N SER A 178 -0.19 -21.52 21.45
CA SER A 178 -0.19 -22.91 21.88
C SER A 178 -0.20 -23.81 20.67
N THR A 179 0.49 -24.93 20.75
CA THR A 179 0.43 -26.00 19.75
C THR A 179 -0.81 -26.87 19.89
N GLU A 180 -1.49 -26.79 21.03
CA GLU A 180 -2.63 -27.63 21.35
C GLU A 180 -3.96 -26.89 21.13
N ASP A 181 -4.78 -27.39 20.20
CA ASP A 181 -6.09 -26.83 19.88
C ASP A 181 -7.02 -26.71 21.10
N ARG A 182 -6.90 -27.62 22.07
CA ARG A 182 -7.67 -27.59 23.32
C ARG A 182 -7.38 -26.37 24.19
N VAL A 183 -6.14 -25.88 24.19
CA VAL A 183 -5.74 -24.67 24.94
C VAL A 183 -6.23 -23.42 24.22
N LEU A 184 -6.17 -23.41 22.89
CA LEU A 184 -6.77 -22.34 22.07
C LEU A 184 -8.29 -22.27 22.31
N LEU A 185 -8.97 -23.41 22.34
CA LEU A 185 -10.40 -23.49 22.63
C LEU A 185 -10.73 -23.02 24.05
N LEU A 186 -9.97 -23.44 25.05
CA LEU A 186 -10.12 -22.98 26.43
C LEU A 186 -10.00 -21.45 26.52
N THR A 187 -8.96 -20.88 25.91
CA THR A 187 -8.74 -19.42 25.88
C THR A 187 -9.88 -18.70 25.16
N ALA A 188 -10.34 -19.24 24.02
CA ALA A 188 -11.47 -18.69 23.28
C ALA A 188 -12.77 -18.68 24.09
N LEU A 189 -13.04 -19.75 24.85
CA LEU A 189 -14.23 -19.85 25.69
C LEU A 189 -14.14 -18.99 26.95
N ALA A 190 -12.95 -18.90 27.57
CA ALA A 190 -12.71 -18.10 28.77
C ALA A 190 -12.94 -16.59 28.56
N ARG A 191 -12.81 -16.10 27.32
CA ARG A 191 -13.15 -14.72 26.95
C ARG A 191 -14.61 -14.33 27.19
N ASN A 192 -15.53 -15.30 27.24
CA ASN A 192 -16.89 -15.00 27.66
C ASN A 192 -16.89 -14.76 29.18
N PRO A 193 -17.33 -13.59 29.68
CA PRO A 193 -17.22 -13.25 31.09
C PRO A 193 -17.93 -14.26 32.00
N THR A 194 -19.08 -14.79 31.59
CA THR A 194 -19.79 -15.81 32.37
C THR A 194 -19.00 -17.12 32.43
N VAL A 195 -18.39 -17.53 31.32
CA VAL A 195 -17.56 -18.75 31.28
C VAL A 195 -16.30 -18.57 32.10
N GLY A 196 -15.63 -17.41 31.99
CA GLY A 196 -14.47 -17.06 32.80
C GLY A 196 -14.78 -17.12 34.30
N SER A 197 -15.94 -16.58 34.73
CA SER A 197 -16.40 -16.69 36.12
C SER A 197 -16.65 -18.14 36.56
N ILE A 198 -17.27 -18.96 35.71
CA ILE A 198 -17.48 -20.40 36.00
C ILE A 198 -16.13 -21.11 36.17
N LEU A 199 -15.18 -20.86 35.27
CA LEU A 199 -13.85 -21.48 35.34
C LEU A 199 -13.08 -21.02 36.58
N THR A 200 -13.19 -19.74 36.94
CA THR A 200 -12.59 -19.18 38.15
C THR A 200 -13.18 -19.81 39.41
N GLU A 201 -14.49 -20.00 39.46
CA GLU A 201 -15.16 -20.64 40.60
C GLU A 201 -14.74 -22.11 40.75
N CYS A 202 -14.68 -22.84 39.63
CA CYS A 202 -14.17 -24.21 39.62
C CYS A 202 -12.69 -24.30 40.02
N LEU A 203 -11.89 -23.26 39.74
CA LEU A 203 -10.47 -23.21 40.11
C LEU A 203 -10.30 -22.97 41.62
N LYS A 204 -11.14 -22.11 42.22
CA LYS A 204 -11.10 -21.77 43.65
C LYS A 204 -11.64 -22.89 44.53
N ASN A 205 -12.82 -23.41 44.22
CA ASN A 205 -13.54 -24.37 45.07
C ASN A 205 -13.25 -25.82 44.68
N GLY A 206 -12.67 -26.06 43.49
CA GLY A 206 -12.33 -27.39 43.00
C GLY A 206 -13.56 -28.17 42.54
N GLN A 207 -14.23 -28.84 43.49
CA GLN A 207 -15.43 -29.62 43.21
C GLN A 207 -16.66 -28.78 43.52
N THR A 208 -17.44 -28.44 42.49
CA THR A 208 -18.56 -27.52 42.62
C THR A 208 -19.77 -28.02 41.84
N THR A 209 -20.98 -27.78 42.35
CA THR A 209 -22.24 -28.10 41.69
C THR A 209 -22.77 -26.93 40.85
N GLN A 210 -23.60 -27.21 39.85
CA GLN A 210 -24.22 -26.15 39.04
C GLN A 210 -25.11 -25.21 39.87
N ALA A 211 -25.70 -25.70 40.96
CA ALA A 211 -26.51 -24.87 41.86
C ALA A 211 -25.66 -23.97 42.77
N GLU A 212 -24.46 -24.42 43.17
CA GLU A 212 -23.48 -23.55 43.85
C GLU A 212 -23.02 -22.44 42.91
N ILE A 213 -22.55 -22.78 41.70
CA ILE A 213 -22.13 -21.77 40.69
C ILE A 213 -23.23 -20.75 40.42
N SER A 214 -24.47 -21.21 40.26
CA SER A 214 -25.61 -20.34 40.00
C SER A 214 -25.88 -19.37 41.16
N ARG A 215 -25.73 -19.83 42.41
CA ARG A 215 -25.90 -19.00 43.61
C ARG A 215 -24.74 -18.03 43.80
N ASP A 216 -23.50 -18.49 43.61
CA ASP A 216 -22.30 -17.70 43.88
C ASP A 216 -22.08 -16.62 42.82
N LEU A 217 -22.44 -16.89 41.55
CA LEU A 217 -22.33 -15.93 40.46
C LEU A 217 -23.59 -15.10 40.23
N ASP A 218 -24.70 -15.38 40.93
CA ASP A 218 -26.04 -14.80 40.69
C ASP A 218 -26.48 -14.89 39.21
N VAL A 219 -26.20 -16.04 38.59
CA VAL A 219 -26.55 -16.33 37.19
C VAL A 219 -27.61 -17.41 37.14
N ASP A 220 -28.55 -17.27 36.22
CA ASP A 220 -29.62 -18.24 36.01
C ASP A 220 -29.11 -19.68 35.81
N LYS A 221 -29.76 -20.64 36.48
CA LYS A 221 -29.36 -22.05 36.48
C LYS A 221 -29.37 -22.66 35.07
N SER A 222 -30.26 -22.21 34.18
CA SER A 222 -30.31 -22.70 32.80
C SER A 222 -29.10 -22.26 31.98
N LEU A 223 -28.62 -21.02 32.18
CA LEU A 223 -27.40 -20.52 31.55
C LEU A 223 -26.16 -21.26 32.06
N ILE A 224 -26.05 -21.47 33.37
CA ILE A 224 -24.96 -22.27 33.95
C ILE A 224 -24.98 -23.70 33.39
N SER A 225 -26.15 -24.34 33.32
CA SER A 225 -26.30 -25.67 32.74
C SER A 225 -25.87 -25.71 31.27
N TYR A 226 -26.24 -24.69 30.47
CA TYR A 226 -25.83 -24.55 29.08
C TYR A 226 -24.31 -24.47 28.94
N TYR A 227 -23.66 -23.55 29.67
CA TYR A 227 -22.20 -23.38 29.61
C TYR A 227 -21.46 -24.61 30.14
N THR A 228 -21.90 -25.15 31.27
CA THR A 228 -21.31 -26.37 31.87
C THR A 228 -21.40 -27.55 30.90
N SER A 229 -22.54 -27.72 30.22
CA SER A 229 -22.70 -28.78 29.21
C SER A 229 -21.75 -28.59 28.02
N SER A 230 -21.52 -27.35 27.59
CA SER A 230 -20.53 -27.04 26.55
C SER A 230 -19.10 -27.35 26.99
N LEU A 231 -18.75 -26.98 28.23
CA LEU A 231 -17.42 -27.23 28.82
C LEU A 231 -17.16 -28.72 29.07
N LEU A 232 -18.19 -29.50 29.44
CA LEU A 232 -18.11 -30.96 29.54
C LEU A 232 -17.87 -31.62 28.18
N LYS A 233 -18.52 -31.12 27.11
CA LYS A 233 -18.30 -31.61 25.73
C LYS A 233 -16.89 -31.32 25.22
N ALA A 234 -16.29 -30.23 25.67
CA ALA A 234 -14.93 -29.82 25.32
C ALA A 234 -13.84 -30.48 26.19
N ASP A 235 -14.20 -31.41 27.10
CA ASP A 235 -13.29 -32.04 28.08
C ASP A 235 -12.50 -31.03 28.95
N ILE A 236 -13.05 -29.82 29.14
CA ILE A 236 -12.51 -28.81 30.05
C ILE A 236 -12.98 -29.09 31.47
N LEU A 237 -14.25 -29.51 31.60
CA LEU A 237 -14.82 -29.98 32.86
C LEU A 237 -15.04 -31.48 32.81
N ARG A 238 -15.03 -32.11 33.97
CA ARG A 238 -15.37 -33.50 34.21
C ARG A 238 -16.44 -33.59 35.28
N SER A 239 -17.48 -34.38 35.03
CA SER A 239 -18.50 -34.68 36.05
C SER A 239 -18.04 -35.83 36.93
N ILE A 240 -18.13 -35.67 38.25
CA ILE A 240 -17.89 -36.74 39.21
C ILE A 240 -19.23 -37.43 39.50
N LYS A 241 -19.24 -38.77 39.50
CA LYS A 241 -20.43 -39.53 39.92
C LYS A 241 -20.50 -39.52 41.45
N VAL A 242 -21.53 -38.87 41.98
CA VAL A 242 -21.79 -38.80 43.43
C VAL A 242 -23.23 -39.25 43.69
N PHE A 243 -23.48 -39.83 44.86
CA PHE A 243 -24.84 -40.15 45.30
C PHE A 243 -25.59 -38.85 45.59
N GLY A 244 -26.55 -38.50 44.73
CA GLY A 244 -27.33 -37.27 44.85
C GLY A 244 -28.07 -36.90 43.57
N ARG A 245 -28.91 -35.86 43.66
CA ARG A 245 -29.61 -35.30 42.49
C ARG A 245 -28.69 -34.46 41.60
N GLU A 246 -27.68 -33.83 42.19
CA GLU A 246 -26.76 -32.94 41.49
C GLU A 246 -25.41 -33.60 41.26
N LYS A 247 -24.86 -33.38 40.06
CA LYS A 247 -23.57 -33.92 39.65
C LYS A 247 -22.52 -32.82 39.75
N PRO A 248 -21.61 -32.88 40.72
CA PRO A 248 -20.55 -31.90 40.82
C PRO A 248 -19.59 -32.02 39.63
N VAL A 249 -19.06 -30.88 39.22
CA VAL A 249 -18.08 -30.74 38.14
C VAL A 249 -16.74 -30.31 38.73
N VAL A 250 -15.67 -30.74 38.06
CA VAL A 250 -14.28 -30.39 38.38
C VAL A 250 -13.54 -30.07 37.09
N LEU A 251 -12.56 -29.19 37.15
CA LEU A 251 -11.63 -28.96 36.04
C LEU A 251 -10.80 -30.22 35.77
N THR A 252 -10.54 -30.50 34.49
CA THR A 252 -9.57 -31.52 34.11
C THR A 252 -8.15 -31.07 34.44
N ASP A 253 -7.23 -32.02 34.65
CA ASP A 253 -5.86 -31.71 35.08
C ASP A 253 -5.13 -30.81 34.08
N TRP A 254 -5.33 -31.06 32.77
CA TRP A 254 -4.75 -30.24 31.71
C TRP A 254 -5.33 -28.81 31.71
N ALA A 255 -6.65 -28.67 31.89
CA ALA A 255 -7.31 -27.36 31.92
C ALA A 255 -6.89 -26.56 33.15
N ARG A 256 -6.80 -27.20 34.31
CA ARG A 256 -6.28 -26.58 35.53
C ARG A 256 -4.84 -26.10 35.34
N THR A 257 -3.98 -26.93 34.75
CA THR A 257 -2.57 -26.59 34.47
C THR A 257 -2.50 -25.40 33.50
N ALA A 258 -3.27 -25.44 32.42
CA ALA A 258 -3.34 -24.35 31.45
C ALA A 258 -3.76 -23.04 32.14
N LEU A 259 -4.90 -23.02 32.85
CA LEU A 259 -5.40 -21.81 33.51
C LEU A 259 -4.40 -21.22 34.52
N THR A 260 -3.65 -22.08 35.23
CA THR A 260 -2.67 -21.63 36.23
C THR A 260 -1.37 -21.13 35.60
N CYS A 261 -0.91 -21.76 34.53
CA CYS A 261 0.37 -21.41 33.89
C CYS A 261 0.28 -20.24 32.92
N SER A 262 -0.88 -20.01 32.30
CA SER A 262 -1.02 -19.06 31.19
C SER A 262 -1.80 -17.79 31.54
N ASP A 263 -2.13 -17.59 32.83
CA ASP A 263 -2.85 -16.40 33.34
C ASP A 263 -4.03 -16.00 32.45
N ILE A 264 -4.76 -17.01 31.94
CA ILE A 264 -5.87 -16.83 30.98
C ILE A 264 -7.06 -16.08 31.62
N LEU A 265 -7.11 -16.01 32.95
CA LEU A 265 -8.19 -15.44 33.74
C LEU A 265 -7.78 -14.08 34.34
N VAL A 266 -7.37 -13.14 33.50
CA VAL A 266 -7.15 -11.73 33.87
C VAL A 266 -8.28 -10.85 33.31
#